data_AF-A0A399SIS3-F1
#
_entry.id   AF-A0A399SIS3-F1
#
_cell.length_a   1.000
_cell.length_b   1.000
_cell.length_c   1.000
_cell.angle_alpha   90.00
_cell.angle_beta   90.00
_cell.angle_gamma   90.00
#
_symmetry.space_group_name_H-M   'P 1'
#
loop_
_entity.id
_entity.type
_entity.pdbx_description
1 polymer ?
#
loop_
_entity_poly.entity_id
_entity_poly.type
_entity_poly.pdbx_seq_one_letter_code
_entity_poly.pdbx_strand_id
1 'polypeptide(L)'
;MKKVLLTALVAGTISVASAQNSAVNSAILNHKNGTLDKALTDIEKATEHKKTMDKAKTWFYRGVIMQDMIGNPIYGKMTDDKTPITILESFDKAVELDGQNGEYGKQVPERKQMLYGQVLNQAVEFHNNQDWSNAISKYELAHKISPEDTTAVLYAAYASTADNKYDQAIGFYDELIKMGHKTEDVFKAKIQLQQATEASDDAVMATLANGLKEHPNSVYLMQEELKYYLKNDRADEAMDKLDKAIAADPSNASLYAVKGNLMERKKDFEGAKKTYKKAIEVDANNFDAYYNLGVLEYNQGAEVNNKAAKMDYATYQKKGKTLEAEAKKHYQSALPYFEKAHQIQPEDKATMQNLVNVYTRLGRKSDAEKISAQLNK
;
A
#
# COMPACT_ATOMS: atom_id res chain seq x y z
N MET A 1 -28.07 16.52 96.57
CA MET A 1 -27.06 15.44 96.39
C MET A 1 -27.53 14.53 95.27
N LYS A 2 -26.68 14.36 94.25
CA LYS A 2 -26.86 13.42 93.13
C LYS A 2 -26.86 11.97 93.65
N LYS A 3 -27.64 11.09 93.02
CA LYS A 3 -27.12 9.84 92.43
C LYS A 3 -28.07 9.34 91.35
N VAL A 4 -27.51 9.36 90.15
CA VAL A 4 -27.99 8.79 88.88
C VAL A 4 -27.81 7.27 88.96
N LEU A 5 -28.74 6.50 88.41
CA LEU A 5 -28.48 5.12 87.99
C LEU A 5 -29.08 4.89 86.60
N LEU A 6 -28.17 4.68 85.67
CA LEU A 6 -28.35 4.32 84.27
C LEU A 6 -29.26 3.11 84.11
N THR A 7 -30.12 3.13 83.11
CA THR A 7 -30.55 1.90 82.42
C THR A 7 -30.29 2.09 80.94
N ALA A 8 -29.43 1.22 80.41
CA ALA A 8 -28.82 1.32 79.10
C ALA A 8 -29.86 1.14 77.98
N LEU A 9 -29.88 2.10 77.05
CA LEU A 9 -30.58 2.01 75.79
C LEU A 9 -29.75 1.12 74.85
N VAL A 10 -30.19 -0.11 74.60
CA VAL A 10 -29.66 -0.93 73.50
C VAL A 10 -30.27 -0.40 72.20
N ALA A 11 -29.63 0.61 71.62
CA ALA A 11 -29.90 1.08 70.27
C ALA A 11 -28.57 1.25 69.55
N GLY A 12 -28.04 0.15 68.99
CA GLY A 12 -26.79 0.26 68.25
C GLY A 12 -26.27 -1.07 67.73
N THR A 13 -26.98 -1.70 66.79
CA THR A 13 -26.37 -2.73 65.92
C THR A 13 -27.09 -3.00 64.59
N ILE A 14 -28.11 -2.24 64.16
CA ILE A 14 -28.83 -2.57 62.90
C ILE A 14 -28.44 -1.69 61.69
N SER A 15 -27.68 -0.60 61.85
CA SER A 15 -27.43 0.33 60.73
C SER A 15 -26.10 0.17 59.97
N VAL A 16 -25.11 -0.62 60.45
CA VAL A 16 -23.80 -0.71 59.78
C VAL A 16 -23.74 -1.84 58.75
N ALA A 17 -24.47 -2.93 58.95
CA ALA A 17 -24.45 -4.09 58.04
C ALA A 17 -25.21 -3.85 56.72
N SER A 18 -26.15 -2.91 56.71
CA SER A 18 -26.93 -2.49 55.52
C SER A 18 -26.12 -1.57 54.58
N ALA A 19 -25.06 -0.92 55.08
CA ALA A 19 -24.26 0.05 54.32
C ALA A 19 -23.29 -0.57 53.28
N GLN A 20 -23.25 -1.89 53.12
CA GLN A 20 -22.27 -2.58 52.26
C GLN A 20 -22.84 -3.28 51.01
N ASN A 21 -24.08 -2.94 50.61
CA ASN A 21 -24.59 -3.07 49.23
C ASN A 21 -24.65 -1.70 48.51
N SER A 22 -23.89 -0.72 49.03
CA SER A 22 -24.07 0.71 48.80
C SER A 22 -23.31 1.27 47.59
N ALA A 23 -22.05 0.87 47.37
CA ALA A 23 -21.17 1.55 46.40
C ALA A 23 -21.63 1.42 44.94
N VAL A 24 -22.03 0.23 44.49
CA VAL A 24 -22.52 0.03 43.10
C VAL A 24 -23.82 0.79 42.86
N ASN A 25 -24.76 0.76 43.80
CA ASN A 25 -26.03 1.48 43.66
C ASN A 25 -25.83 2.99 43.76
N SER A 26 -24.89 3.45 44.61
CA SER A 26 -24.46 4.85 44.70
C SER A 26 -23.85 5.32 43.39
N ALA A 27 -22.94 4.54 42.81
CA ALA A 27 -22.34 4.82 41.51
C ALA A 27 -23.41 4.96 40.41
N ILE A 28 -24.37 4.05 40.36
CA ILE A 28 -25.47 4.09 39.38
C ILE A 28 -26.38 5.31 39.60
N LEU A 29 -26.65 5.67 40.86
CA LEU A 29 -27.44 6.86 41.17
C LEU A 29 -26.71 8.13 40.75
N ASN A 30 -25.42 8.24 41.07
CA ASN A 30 -24.56 9.35 40.68
C ASN A 30 -24.41 9.45 39.16
N HIS A 31 -24.32 8.32 38.46
CA HIS A 31 -24.33 8.24 37.00
C HIS A 31 -25.64 8.78 36.41
N LYS A 32 -26.79 8.32 36.92
CA LYS A 32 -28.11 8.82 36.50
C LYS A 32 -28.31 10.31 36.77
N ASN A 33 -27.69 10.83 37.83
CA ASN A 33 -27.73 12.25 38.19
C ASN A 33 -26.70 13.09 37.41
N GLY A 34 -25.89 12.48 36.54
CA GLY A 34 -24.89 13.16 35.71
C GLY A 34 -23.60 13.55 36.43
N THR A 35 -23.41 13.17 37.70
CA THR A 35 -22.19 13.42 38.46
C THR A 35 -21.19 12.28 38.24
N LEU A 36 -20.54 12.27 37.07
CA LEU A 36 -19.73 11.13 36.61
C LEU A 36 -18.43 10.95 37.42
N ASP A 37 -17.85 12.02 37.96
CA ASP A 37 -16.70 11.97 38.86
C ASP A 37 -16.98 11.19 40.15
N LYS A 38 -18.16 11.43 40.75
CA LYS A 38 -18.61 10.69 41.94
C LYS A 38 -18.99 9.25 41.58
N ALA A 39 -19.64 9.06 40.43
CA ALA A 39 -19.98 7.74 39.94
C ALA A 39 -18.71 6.87 39.74
N LEU A 40 -17.67 7.44 39.13
CA LEU A 40 -16.38 6.79 38.94
C LEU A 40 -15.72 6.47 40.30
N THR A 41 -15.69 7.43 41.22
CA THR A 41 -15.11 7.21 42.56
C THR A 41 -15.79 6.07 43.31
N ASP A 42 -17.12 5.99 43.22
CA ASP A 42 -17.90 4.94 43.89
C ASP A 42 -17.75 3.57 43.21
N ILE A 43 -17.68 3.53 41.87
CA ILE A 43 -17.55 2.27 41.14
C ILE A 43 -16.15 1.66 41.25
N GLU A 44 -15.08 2.48 41.30
CA GLU A 44 -13.72 1.99 41.57
C GLU A 44 -13.63 1.38 42.98
N LYS A 45 -14.23 2.00 44.00
CA LYS A 45 -14.29 1.37 45.34
C LYS A 45 -15.05 0.04 45.33
N ALA A 46 -16.06 -0.09 44.46
CA ALA A 46 -16.83 -1.30 44.34
C ALA A 46 -16.03 -2.45 43.66
N THR A 47 -15.09 -2.14 42.78
CA THR A 47 -14.26 -3.16 42.10
C THR A 47 -13.22 -3.77 43.03
N GLU A 48 -12.83 -3.08 44.10
CA GLU A 48 -11.88 -3.56 45.10
C GLU A 48 -12.54 -4.28 46.29
N HIS A 49 -13.85 -4.10 46.47
CA HIS A 49 -14.54 -4.59 47.65
C HIS A 49 -15.02 -6.04 47.50
N LYS A 50 -14.69 -6.90 48.49
CA LYS A 50 -14.92 -8.36 48.47
C LYS A 50 -16.35 -8.81 48.16
N LYS A 51 -17.37 -8.01 48.48
CA LYS A 51 -18.79 -8.36 48.21
C LYS A 51 -19.29 -7.93 46.83
N THR A 52 -18.51 -7.15 46.09
CA THR A 52 -18.94 -6.48 44.84
C THR A 52 -18.00 -6.74 43.68
N MET A 53 -16.74 -7.07 43.93
CA MET A 53 -15.75 -7.37 42.90
C MET A 53 -16.13 -8.60 42.04
N ASP A 54 -16.89 -9.55 42.57
CA ASP A 54 -17.33 -10.74 41.83
C ASP A 54 -18.74 -10.57 41.20
N LYS A 55 -19.28 -9.33 41.17
CA LYS A 55 -20.58 -9.06 40.56
C LYS A 55 -20.40 -8.45 39.17
N ALA A 56 -20.98 -9.06 38.14
CA ALA A 56 -20.97 -8.54 36.77
C ALA A 56 -21.46 -7.09 36.66
N LYS A 57 -22.52 -6.75 37.41
CA LYS A 57 -23.08 -5.39 37.51
C LYS A 57 -22.01 -4.34 37.85
N THR A 58 -21.07 -4.66 38.73
CA THR A 58 -20.00 -3.74 39.15
C THR A 58 -19.12 -3.35 37.96
N TRP A 59 -18.64 -4.34 37.23
CA TRP A 59 -17.74 -4.14 36.09
C TRP A 59 -18.46 -3.55 34.88
N PHE A 60 -19.71 -3.95 34.64
CA PHE A 60 -20.52 -3.36 33.57
C PHE A 60 -20.69 -1.85 33.77
N TYR A 61 -21.14 -1.42 34.97
CA TYR A 61 -21.33 0.00 35.23
C TYR A 61 -20.02 0.78 35.32
N ARG A 62 -18.89 0.15 35.69
CA ARG A 62 -17.57 0.78 35.57
C ARG A 62 -17.28 1.16 34.13
N GLY A 63 -17.45 0.21 33.20
CA GLY A 63 -17.27 0.45 31.77
C GLY A 63 -18.22 1.53 31.23
N VAL A 64 -19.51 1.47 31.58
CA VAL A 64 -20.51 2.47 31.15
C VAL A 64 -20.18 3.87 31.66
N ILE A 65 -19.85 4.02 32.94
CA ILE A 65 -19.53 5.33 33.53
C ILE A 65 -18.31 5.93 32.83
N MET A 66 -17.24 5.16 32.68
CA MET A 66 -16.01 5.63 32.01
C MET A 66 -16.26 5.95 30.54
N GLN A 67 -17.08 5.17 29.84
CA GLN A 67 -17.44 5.42 28.44
C GLN A 67 -18.22 6.73 28.28
N ASP A 68 -19.18 6.99 29.16
CA ASP A 68 -19.96 8.22 29.14
C ASP A 68 -19.11 9.45 29.52
N MET A 69 -18.02 9.27 30.27
CA MET A 69 -17.04 10.33 30.53
C MET A 69 -16.27 10.75 29.27
N ILE A 70 -15.88 9.82 28.39
CA ILE A 70 -15.09 10.12 27.17
C ILE A 70 -15.80 11.17 26.30
N GLY A 71 -17.11 11.00 26.07
CA GLY A 71 -17.90 11.90 25.22
C GLY A 71 -18.36 13.18 25.94
N ASN A 72 -18.05 13.36 27.22
CA ASN A 72 -18.59 14.46 28.01
C ASN A 72 -17.68 15.70 27.97
N PRO A 73 -18.20 16.91 27.68
CA PRO A 73 -17.37 18.13 27.59
C PRO A 73 -16.62 18.52 28.88
N ILE A 74 -17.14 18.12 30.04
CA ILE A 74 -16.54 18.41 31.35
C ILE A 74 -15.65 17.25 31.78
N TYR A 75 -16.20 16.04 31.77
CA TYR A 75 -15.54 14.87 32.33
C TYR A 75 -14.56 14.19 31.38
N GLY A 76 -14.62 14.46 30.07
CA GLY A 76 -13.68 13.89 29.09
C GLY A 76 -12.23 14.29 29.37
N LYS A 77 -12.00 15.46 29.98
CA LYS A 77 -10.67 15.92 30.42
C LYS A 77 -10.08 15.10 31.57
N MET A 78 -10.89 14.28 32.23
CA MET A 78 -10.47 13.35 33.29
C MET A 78 -10.14 11.97 32.72
N THR A 79 -10.32 11.76 31.42
CA THR A 79 -9.97 10.52 30.72
C THR A 79 -8.60 10.66 30.05
N ASP A 80 -7.97 9.54 29.79
CA ASP A 80 -6.66 9.42 29.14
C ASP A 80 -6.69 8.33 28.06
N ASP A 81 -5.55 8.12 27.40
CA ASP A 81 -5.43 7.13 26.33
C ASP A 81 -5.60 5.68 26.80
N LYS A 82 -5.50 5.43 28.11
CA LYS A 82 -5.70 4.10 28.70
C LYS A 82 -7.17 3.85 29.04
N THR A 83 -7.97 4.91 29.17
CA THR A 83 -9.38 4.82 29.57
C THR A 83 -10.19 3.86 28.68
N PRO A 84 -10.10 3.89 27.34
CA PRO A 84 -10.78 2.90 26.49
C PRO A 84 -10.36 1.46 26.73
N ILE A 85 -9.08 1.22 27.06
CA ILE A 85 -8.58 -0.13 27.40
C ILE A 85 -9.20 -0.59 28.72
N THR A 86 -9.25 0.28 29.72
CA THR A 86 -9.87 -0.02 31.01
C THR A 86 -11.38 -0.25 30.89
N ILE A 87 -12.06 0.43 29.96
CA ILE A 87 -13.47 0.16 29.63
C ILE A 87 -13.62 -1.25 29.06
N LEU A 88 -12.78 -1.66 28.10
CA LEU A 88 -12.79 -3.01 27.54
C LEU A 88 -12.57 -4.08 28.61
N GLU A 89 -11.57 -3.91 29.46
CA GLU A 89 -11.29 -4.83 30.58
C GLU A 89 -12.50 -4.98 31.51
N SER A 90 -13.19 -3.86 31.77
CA SER A 90 -14.39 -3.85 32.60
C SER A 90 -15.55 -4.60 31.93
N PHE A 91 -15.75 -4.42 30.62
CA PHE A 91 -16.75 -5.16 29.88
C PHE A 91 -16.42 -6.65 29.74
N ASP A 92 -15.16 -7.00 29.52
CA ASP A 92 -14.70 -8.40 29.45
C ASP A 92 -14.92 -9.09 30.79
N LYS A 93 -14.60 -8.41 31.91
CA LYS A 93 -14.87 -8.95 33.25
C LYS A 93 -16.36 -9.10 33.53
N ALA A 94 -17.20 -8.19 33.03
CA ALA A 94 -18.66 -8.32 33.14
C ALA A 94 -19.17 -9.56 32.39
N VAL A 95 -18.68 -9.80 31.16
CA VAL A 95 -19.03 -10.99 30.36
C VAL A 95 -18.50 -12.27 31.01
N GLU A 96 -17.29 -12.25 31.57
CA GLU A 96 -16.71 -13.39 32.29
C GLU A 96 -17.60 -13.85 33.47
N LEU A 97 -18.17 -12.89 34.21
CA LEU A 97 -18.98 -13.16 35.40
C LEU A 97 -20.45 -13.48 35.09
N ASP A 98 -21.01 -12.95 34.00
CA ASP A 98 -22.44 -13.03 33.66
C ASP A 98 -22.75 -13.97 32.49
N GLY A 99 -21.73 -14.33 31.72
CA GLY A 99 -21.86 -14.97 30.42
C GLY A 99 -22.38 -14.02 29.35
N GLN A 100 -22.16 -14.37 28.07
CA GLN A 100 -22.56 -13.53 26.93
C GLN A 100 -24.08 -13.27 26.84
N ASN A 101 -24.90 -14.15 27.41
CA ASN A 101 -26.36 -14.05 27.39
C ASN A 101 -26.95 -13.57 28.74
N GLY A 102 -26.10 -13.23 29.70
CA GLY A 102 -26.52 -12.71 31.00
C GLY A 102 -27.19 -11.32 30.91
N GLU A 103 -27.67 -10.82 32.04
CA GLU A 103 -28.36 -9.51 32.14
C GLU A 103 -27.52 -8.36 31.55
N TYR A 104 -26.23 -8.32 31.89
CA TYR A 104 -25.24 -7.33 31.48
C TYR A 104 -24.41 -7.81 30.29
N GLY A 105 -24.05 -9.10 30.25
CA GLY A 105 -23.21 -9.63 29.17
C GLY A 105 -23.79 -9.42 27.77
N LYS A 106 -25.11 -9.55 27.61
CA LYS A 106 -25.78 -9.33 26.32
C LYS A 106 -25.75 -7.87 25.83
N GLN A 107 -25.47 -6.92 26.72
CA GLN A 107 -25.41 -5.49 26.39
C GLN A 107 -23.99 -5.05 25.99
N VAL A 108 -22.97 -5.84 26.33
CA VAL A 108 -21.57 -5.50 26.07
C VAL A 108 -21.23 -5.34 24.59
N PRO A 109 -21.73 -6.17 23.65
CA PRO A 109 -21.42 -5.99 22.23
C PRO A 109 -21.78 -4.60 21.68
N GLU A 110 -23.00 -4.12 21.98
CA GLU A 110 -23.44 -2.77 21.57
C GLU A 110 -22.56 -1.69 22.22
N ARG A 111 -22.20 -1.85 23.49
CA ARG A 111 -21.31 -0.91 24.19
C ARG A 111 -19.91 -0.86 23.60
N LYS A 112 -19.34 -2.00 23.21
CA LYS A 112 -18.05 -2.07 22.50
C LYS A 112 -18.14 -1.40 21.12
N GLN A 113 -19.22 -1.60 20.38
CA GLN A 113 -19.43 -0.93 19.10
C GLN A 113 -19.53 0.60 19.25
N MET A 114 -20.21 1.09 20.29
CA MET A 114 -20.26 2.52 20.61
C MET A 114 -18.87 3.06 20.97
N LEU A 115 -18.09 2.31 21.76
CA LEU A 115 -16.73 2.70 22.14
C LEU A 115 -15.82 2.77 20.91
N TYR A 116 -15.91 1.78 20.02
CA TYR A 116 -15.22 1.78 18.74
C TYR A 116 -15.54 3.06 17.95
N GLY A 117 -16.81 3.43 17.81
CA GLY A 117 -17.21 4.65 17.10
C GLY A 117 -16.65 5.92 17.74
N GLN A 118 -16.61 6.00 19.08
CA GLN A 118 -16.02 7.15 19.79
C GLN A 118 -14.51 7.26 19.53
N VAL A 119 -13.77 6.15 19.64
CA VAL A 119 -12.32 6.12 19.42
C VAL A 119 -11.98 6.37 17.95
N LEU A 120 -12.74 5.80 17.02
CA LEU A 120 -12.55 6.04 15.58
C LEU A 120 -12.79 7.50 15.22
N ASN A 121 -13.84 8.14 15.78
CA ASN A 121 -14.08 9.57 15.56
C ASN A 121 -12.92 10.44 16.07
N GLN A 122 -12.33 10.11 17.23
CA GLN A 122 -11.11 10.78 17.70
C GLN A 122 -9.94 10.57 16.73
N ALA A 123 -9.76 9.36 16.21
CA ALA A 123 -8.72 9.06 15.21
C ALA A 123 -8.89 9.91 13.95
N VAL A 124 -10.12 10.03 13.45
CA VAL A 124 -10.48 10.86 12.29
C VAL A 124 -10.26 12.34 12.57
N GLU A 125 -10.58 12.84 13.77
CA GLU A 125 -10.31 14.22 14.16
C GLU A 125 -8.80 14.53 14.13
N PHE A 126 -7.98 13.69 14.75
CA PHE A 126 -6.51 13.83 14.67
C PHE A 126 -5.99 13.72 13.24
N HIS A 127 -6.54 12.80 12.44
CA HIS A 127 -6.17 12.61 11.04
C HIS A 127 -6.48 13.87 10.21
N ASN A 128 -7.65 14.47 10.39
CA ASN A 128 -8.05 15.70 9.69
C ASN A 128 -7.18 16.90 10.11
N ASN A 129 -6.71 16.91 11.36
CA ASN A 129 -5.79 17.91 11.88
C ASN A 129 -4.32 17.61 11.54
N GLN A 130 -4.04 16.54 10.78
CA GLN A 130 -2.69 16.07 10.43
C GLN A 130 -1.81 15.74 11.65
N ASP A 131 -2.44 15.48 12.80
CA ASP A 131 -1.77 14.97 13.99
C ASP A 131 -1.63 13.45 13.86
N TRP A 132 -0.70 13.04 12.98
CA TRP A 132 -0.58 11.65 12.56
C TRP A 132 -0.26 10.70 13.70
N SER A 133 0.60 11.11 14.63
CA SER A 133 0.99 10.26 15.75
C SER A 133 -0.19 9.94 16.67
N ASN A 134 -1.04 10.93 16.99
CA ASN A 134 -2.25 10.67 17.77
C ASN A 134 -3.31 9.92 16.95
N ALA A 135 -3.45 10.22 15.66
CA ALA A 135 -4.36 9.49 14.78
C ALA A 135 -4.02 7.99 14.73
N ILE A 136 -2.75 7.63 14.51
CA ILE A 136 -2.26 6.25 14.49
C ILE A 136 -2.59 5.55 15.81
N SER A 137 -2.26 6.17 16.94
CA SER A 137 -2.53 5.58 18.26
C SER A 137 -4.03 5.31 18.49
N LYS A 138 -4.91 6.21 18.03
CA LYS A 138 -6.36 6.00 18.12
C LYS A 138 -6.86 4.92 17.15
N TYR A 139 -6.31 4.80 15.94
CA TYR A 139 -6.64 3.71 15.04
C TYR A 139 -6.21 2.35 15.59
N GLU A 140 -5.00 2.23 16.17
CA GLU A 140 -4.53 1.00 16.83
C GLU A 140 -5.46 0.61 17.99
N LEU A 141 -5.91 1.59 18.78
CA LEU A 141 -6.86 1.37 19.85
C LEU A 141 -8.24 0.95 19.33
N ALA A 142 -8.74 1.58 18.26
CA ALA A 142 -9.99 1.19 17.61
C ALA A 142 -9.93 -0.26 17.11
N HIS A 143 -8.81 -0.66 16.50
CA HIS A 143 -8.58 -2.05 16.09
C HIS A 143 -8.55 -3.02 17.29
N LYS A 144 -7.97 -2.62 18.42
CA LYS A 144 -8.03 -3.43 19.65
C LYS A 144 -9.47 -3.63 20.17
N ILE A 145 -10.36 -2.65 19.96
CA ILE A 145 -11.77 -2.71 20.36
C ILE A 145 -12.59 -3.60 19.43
N SER A 146 -12.34 -3.50 18.12
CA SER A 146 -12.99 -4.31 17.06
C SER A 146 -11.92 -4.95 16.17
N PRO A 147 -11.34 -6.09 16.59
CA PRO A 147 -10.24 -6.75 15.88
C PRO A 147 -10.62 -7.31 14.52
N GLU A 148 -11.91 -7.49 14.25
CA GLU A 148 -12.45 -7.93 12.97
C GLU A 148 -12.59 -6.80 11.94
N ASP A 149 -12.62 -5.53 12.37
CA ASP A 149 -12.75 -4.39 11.47
C ASP A 149 -11.40 -3.99 10.85
N THR A 150 -11.38 -3.97 9.52
CA THR A 150 -10.20 -3.59 8.73
C THR A 150 -10.09 -2.08 8.55
N THR A 151 -11.16 -1.32 8.82
CA THR A 151 -11.21 0.14 8.58
C THR A 151 -10.16 0.86 9.40
N ALA A 152 -10.09 0.58 10.71
CA ALA A 152 -9.09 1.19 11.58
C ALA A 152 -7.65 0.89 11.11
N VAL A 153 -7.36 -0.35 10.73
CA VAL A 153 -6.02 -0.77 10.24
C VAL A 153 -5.67 -0.06 8.92
N LEU A 154 -6.64 0.09 8.01
CA LEU A 154 -6.44 0.79 6.74
C LEU A 154 -6.09 2.25 6.94
N TYR A 155 -6.84 2.95 7.80
CA TYR A 155 -6.53 4.35 8.09
C TYR A 155 -5.26 4.52 8.93
N ALA A 156 -4.89 3.53 9.75
CA ALA A 156 -3.57 3.49 10.40
C ALA A 156 -2.44 3.40 9.36
N ALA A 157 -2.57 2.54 8.34
CA ALA A 157 -1.62 2.45 7.24
C ALA A 157 -1.46 3.79 6.49
N TYR A 158 -2.58 4.48 6.21
CA TYR A 158 -2.57 5.79 5.57
C TYR A 158 -1.94 6.87 6.45
N ALA A 159 -2.29 6.93 7.73
CA ALA A 159 -1.72 7.88 8.66
C ALA A 159 -0.22 7.66 8.87
N SER A 160 0.23 6.40 9.01
CA SER A 160 1.66 6.06 9.07
C SER A 160 2.40 6.41 7.78
N THR A 161 1.76 6.25 6.62
CA THR A 161 2.33 6.70 5.34
C THR A 161 2.53 8.22 5.33
N ALA A 162 1.51 8.98 5.74
CA ALA A 162 1.57 10.45 5.81
C ALA A 162 2.59 10.97 6.84
N ASP A 163 2.83 10.21 7.92
CA ASP A 163 3.83 10.50 8.94
C ASP A 163 5.26 10.05 8.54
N ASN A 164 5.45 9.56 7.31
CA ASN A 164 6.70 8.97 6.80
C ASN A 164 7.20 7.76 7.60
N LYS A 165 6.33 7.10 8.38
CA LYS A 165 6.61 5.86 9.11
C LYS A 165 6.37 4.65 8.21
N TYR A 166 7.18 4.53 7.16
CA TYR A 166 6.94 3.56 6.09
C TYR A 166 6.97 2.10 6.55
N ASP A 167 7.89 1.71 7.42
CA ASP A 167 7.95 0.35 7.95
C ASP A 167 6.69 -0.01 8.75
N GLN A 168 6.16 0.95 9.53
CA GLN A 168 4.91 0.77 10.27
C GLN A 168 3.71 0.65 9.31
N ALA A 169 3.66 1.50 8.28
CA ALA A 169 2.62 1.43 7.25
C ALA A 169 2.64 0.08 6.51
N ILE A 170 3.82 -0.43 6.14
CA ILE A 170 3.98 -1.77 5.55
C ILE A 170 3.44 -2.85 6.49
N GLY A 171 3.72 -2.74 7.79
CA GLY A 171 3.18 -3.64 8.82
C GLY A 171 1.64 -3.66 8.85
N PHE A 172 0.99 -2.49 8.77
CA PHE A 172 -0.47 -2.41 8.69
C PHE A 172 -1.02 -3.00 7.39
N TYR A 173 -0.35 -2.81 6.25
CA TYR A 173 -0.77 -3.48 4.99
C TYR A 173 -0.61 -5.01 5.07
N ASP A 174 0.42 -5.51 5.76
CA ASP A 174 0.56 -6.95 6.03
C ASP A 174 -0.56 -7.49 6.91
N GLU A 175 -0.96 -6.73 7.92
CA GLU A 175 -2.10 -7.06 8.79
C GLU A 175 -3.41 -7.10 7.99
N LEU A 176 -3.69 -6.10 7.15
CA LEU A 176 -4.86 -6.09 6.26
C LEU A 176 -4.92 -7.33 5.35
N ILE A 177 -3.80 -7.69 4.73
CA ILE A 177 -3.71 -8.88 3.88
C ILE A 177 -4.01 -10.15 4.68
N LYS A 178 -3.51 -10.26 5.91
CA LYS A 178 -3.76 -11.38 6.84
C LYS A 178 -5.23 -11.45 7.27
N MET A 179 -5.87 -10.30 7.47
CA MET A 179 -7.31 -10.19 7.78
C MET A 179 -8.22 -10.49 6.58
N GLY A 180 -7.66 -10.66 5.38
CA GLY A 180 -8.43 -10.90 4.15
C GLY A 180 -8.83 -9.64 3.40
N HIS A 181 -8.41 -8.46 3.84
CA HIS A 181 -8.58 -7.20 3.11
C HIS A 181 -7.53 -7.07 1.99
N LYS A 182 -7.69 -7.90 0.97
CA LYS A 182 -6.73 -8.10 -0.11
C LYS A 182 -7.15 -7.37 -1.39
N THR A 183 -7.44 -6.08 -1.32
CA THR A 183 -7.76 -5.27 -2.51
C THR A 183 -6.50 -4.98 -3.31
N GLU A 184 -6.65 -4.66 -4.61
CA GLU A 184 -5.51 -4.30 -5.46
C GLU A 184 -4.76 -3.08 -4.89
N ASP A 185 -5.48 -2.10 -4.35
CA ASP A 185 -4.91 -0.87 -3.78
C ASP A 185 -4.03 -1.13 -2.55
N VAL A 186 -4.36 -2.14 -1.73
CA VAL A 186 -3.51 -2.57 -0.60
C VAL A 186 -2.17 -3.11 -1.10
N PHE A 187 -2.20 -3.96 -2.14
CA PHE A 187 -0.96 -4.47 -2.74
C PHE A 187 -0.15 -3.35 -3.39
N LYS A 188 -0.81 -2.45 -4.14
CA LYS A 188 -0.19 -1.27 -4.78
C LYS A 188 0.53 -0.41 -3.76
N ALA A 189 -0.18 0.00 -2.70
CA ALA A 189 0.36 0.87 -1.67
C ALA A 189 1.56 0.22 -0.95
N LYS A 190 1.45 -1.08 -0.62
CA LYS A 190 2.56 -1.82 -0.01
C LYS A 190 3.78 -1.90 -0.93
N ILE A 191 3.61 -2.21 -2.22
CA ILE A 191 4.70 -2.29 -3.21
C ILE A 191 5.39 -0.93 -3.36
N GLN A 192 4.61 0.15 -3.47
CA GLN A 192 5.16 1.51 -3.57
C GLN A 192 5.99 1.88 -2.34
N LEU A 193 5.54 1.52 -1.14
CA LEU A 193 6.30 1.75 0.09
C LEU A 193 7.56 0.90 0.13
N GLN A 194 7.49 -0.38 -0.22
CA GLN A 194 8.67 -1.25 -0.32
C GLN A 194 9.71 -0.71 -1.31
N GLN A 195 9.26 -0.13 -2.43
CA GLN A 195 10.13 0.54 -3.39
C GLN A 195 10.76 1.80 -2.79
N ALA A 196 9.96 2.62 -2.09
CA ALA A 196 10.43 3.84 -1.44
C ALA A 196 11.43 3.59 -0.29
N THR A 197 11.31 2.45 0.39
CA THR A 197 12.24 2.02 1.45
C THR A 197 13.38 1.15 0.95
N GLU A 198 13.51 0.99 -0.38
CA GLU A 198 14.53 0.15 -1.01
C GLU A 198 14.57 -1.29 -0.45
N ALA A 199 13.39 -1.85 -0.16
CA ALA A 199 13.25 -3.24 0.23
C ALA A 199 13.85 -4.16 -0.84
N SER A 200 14.26 -5.36 -0.43
CA SER A 200 14.85 -6.33 -1.36
C SER A 200 13.88 -6.68 -2.48
N ASP A 201 14.44 -6.94 -3.67
CA ASP A 201 13.66 -7.38 -4.84
C ASP A 201 12.81 -8.62 -4.51
N ASP A 202 13.32 -9.55 -3.68
CA ASP A 202 12.58 -10.72 -3.21
C ASP A 202 11.33 -10.35 -2.40
N ALA A 203 11.40 -9.35 -1.53
CA ALA A 203 10.26 -8.90 -0.71
C ALA A 203 9.16 -8.26 -1.59
N VAL A 204 9.56 -7.47 -2.59
CA VAL A 204 8.63 -6.88 -3.54
C VAL A 204 8.02 -7.97 -4.43
N MET A 205 8.82 -8.89 -4.95
CA MET A 205 8.35 -10.00 -5.77
C MET A 205 7.42 -10.95 -5.00
N ALA A 206 7.64 -11.19 -3.71
CA ALA A 206 6.70 -11.94 -2.89
C ALA A 206 5.36 -11.23 -2.76
N THR A 207 5.36 -9.90 -2.63
CA THR A 207 4.14 -9.08 -2.55
C THR A 207 3.40 -9.06 -3.89
N LEU A 208 4.13 -8.92 -5.00
CA LEU A 208 3.58 -9.00 -6.36
C LEU A 208 2.96 -10.36 -6.65
N ALA A 209 3.65 -11.46 -6.30
CA ALA A 209 3.13 -12.80 -6.51
C ALA A 209 1.84 -13.06 -5.72
N ASN A 210 1.77 -12.55 -4.47
CA ASN A 210 0.54 -12.60 -3.68
C ASN A 210 -0.56 -11.74 -4.31
N GLY A 211 -0.24 -10.51 -4.71
CA GLY A 211 -1.19 -9.61 -5.36
C GLY A 211 -1.77 -10.17 -6.65
N LEU A 212 -0.93 -10.77 -7.52
CA LEU A 212 -1.36 -11.39 -8.78
C LEU A 212 -2.15 -12.70 -8.57
N LYS A 213 -1.98 -13.38 -7.43
CA LYS A 213 -2.83 -14.52 -7.08
C LYS A 213 -4.26 -14.07 -6.78
N GLU A 214 -4.42 -12.96 -6.09
CA GLU A 214 -5.73 -12.39 -5.73
C GLU A 214 -6.34 -11.58 -6.89
N HIS A 215 -5.49 -10.92 -7.70
CA HIS A 215 -5.86 -10.04 -8.82
C HIS A 215 -5.15 -10.46 -10.12
N PRO A 216 -5.51 -11.61 -10.71
CA PRO A 216 -4.77 -12.21 -11.84
C PRO A 216 -4.83 -11.42 -13.14
N ASN A 217 -5.65 -10.36 -13.22
CA ASN A 217 -5.78 -9.48 -14.39
C ASN A 217 -5.33 -8.04 -14.09
N SER A 218 -4.64 -7.80 -12.96
CA SER A 218 -4.12 -6.47 -12.64
C SER A 218 -2.98 -6.10 -13.60
N VAL A 219 -3.26 -5.17 -14.50
CA VAL A 219 -2.28 -4.63 -15.44
C VAL A 219 -1.10 -3.99 -14.69
N TYR A 220 -1.38 -3.24 -13.63
CA TYR A 220 -0.35 -2.60 -12.82
C TYR A 220 0.60 -3.64 -12.19
N LEU A 221 0.06 -4.66 -11.52
CA LEU A 221 0.89 -5.66 -10.85
C LEU A 221 1.70 -6.49 -11.86
N MET A 222 1.15 -6.79 -13.04
CA MET A 222 1.90 -7.46 -14.11
C MET A 222 3.06 -6.61 -14.63
N GLN A 223 2.84 -5.30 -14.80
CA GLN A 223 3.87 -4.38 -15.24
C GLN A 223 5.00 -4.21 -14.21
N GLU A 224 4.64 -4.08 -12.94
CA GLU A 224 5.63 -4.04 -11.87
C GLU A 224 6.41 -5.36 -11.78
N GLU A 225 5.74 -6.52 -11.85
CA GLU A 225 6.42 -7.82 -11.87
C GLU A 225 7.41 -7.94 -13.03
N LEU A 226 6.99 -7.53 -14.24
CA LEU A 226 7.86 -7.52 -15.42
C LEU A 226 9.11 -6.64 -15.21
N LYS A 227 8.96 -5.46 -14.61
CA LYS A 227 10.08 -4.55 -14.34
C LYS A 227 11.17 -5.22 -13.50
N TYR A 228 10.80 -6.01 -12.48
CA TYR A 228 11.77 -6.75 -11.66
C TYR A 228 12.42 -7.91 -12.41
N TYR A 229 11.69 -8.62 -13.28
CA TYR A 229 12.29 -9.63 -14.14
C TYR A 229 13.33 -9.05 -15.10
N LEU A 230 13.02 -7.89 -15.70
CA LEU A 230 13.92 -7.18 -16.60
C LEU A 230 15.14 -6.62 -15.86
N LYS A 231 14.96 -6.05 -14.66
CA LYS A 231 16.04 -5.53 -13.82
C LYS A 231 17.05 -6.61 -13.43
N ASN A 232 16.58 -7.84 -13.19
CA ASN A 232 17.42 -8.95 -12.72
C ASN A 232 17.94 -9.85 -13.86
N ASP A 233 17.92 -9.37 -15.10
CA ASP A 233 18.37 -10.10 -16.30
C ASP A 233 17.68 -11.48 -16.52
N ARG A 234 16.49 -11.67 -15.95
CA ARG A 234 15.68 -12.90 -16.09
C ARG A 234 14.79 -12.82 -17.34
N ALA A 235 15.43 -12.63 -18.49
CA ALA A 235 14.78 -12.35 -19.77
C ALA A 235 13.85 -13.48 -20.26
N ASP A 236 14.13 -14.74 -19.91
CA ASP A 236 13.27 -15.86 -20.28
C ASP A 236 11.93 -15.81 -19.55
N GLU A 237 11.96 -15.60 -18.23
CA GLU A 237 10.76 -15.51 -17.40
C GLU A 237 9.95 -14.24 -17.72
N ALA A 238 10.64 -13.14 -18.05
CA ALA A 238 10.01 -11.90 -18.47
C ALA A 238 9.10 -12.09 -19.70
N MET A 239 9.44 -12.99 -20.63
CA MET A 239 8.65 -13.20 -21.86
C MET A 239 7.24 -13.75 -21.55
N ASP A 240 7.15 -14.76 -20.68
CA ASP A 240 5.86 -15.35 -20.28
C ASP A 240 4.99 -14.35 -19.51
N LYS A 241 5.61 -13.51 -18.67
CA LYS A 241 4.90 -12.46 -17.93
C LYS A 241 4.40 -11.36 -18.85
N LEU A 242 5.22 -10.99 -19.82
CA LEU A 242 4.89 -9.98 -20.81
C LEU A 242 3.74 -10.40 -21.71
N ASP A 243 3.67 -11.68 -22.10
CA ASP A 243 2.54 -12.21 -22.86
C ASP A 243 1.23 -12.11 -22.08
N LYS A 244 1.26 -12.36 -20.76
CA LYS A 244 0.09 -12.15 -19.89
C LYS A 244 -0.27 -10.67 -19.76
N ALA A 245 0.72 -9.80 -19.60
CA ALA A 245 0.51 -8.35 -19.52
C ALA A 245 -0.13 -7.80 -20.81
N ILE A 246 0.34 -8.25 -21.99
CA ILE A 246 -0.23 -7.89 -23.29
C ILE A 246 -1.66 -8.42 -23.44
N ALA A 247 -1.94 -9.64 -22.95
CA ALA A 247 -3.29 -10.17 -22.99
C ALA A 247 -4.26 -9.38 -22.08
N ALA A 248 -3.78 -8.85 -20.96
CA ALA A 248 -4.55 -8.02 -20.03
C ALA A 248 -4.74 -6.58 -20.54
N ASP A 249 -3.75 -6.00 -21.22
CA ASP A 249 -3.80 -4.65 -21.80
C ASP A 249 -3.23 -4.63 -23.23
N PRO A 250 -4.02 -5.09 -24.23
CA PRO A 250 -3.59 -5.15 -25.63
C PRO A 250 -3.47 -3.76 -26.29
N SER A 251 -3.94 -2.70 -25.63
CA SER A 251 -3.79 -1.31 -26.09
C SER A 251 -2.48 -0.66 -25.67
N ASN A 252 -1.67 -1.33 -24.85
CA ASN A 252 -0.42 -0.77 -24.36
C ASN A 252 0.74 -1.06 -25.31
N ALA A 253 1.01 -0.10 -26.20
CA ALA A 253 2.09 -0.18 -27.17
C ALA A 253 3.48 -0.42 -26.53
N SER A 254 3.72 0.11 -25.33
CA SER A 254 5.00 -0.06 -24.63
C SER A 254 5.29 -1.52 -24.26
N LEU A 255 4.26 -2.33 -23.96
CA LEU A 255 4.44 -3.77 -23.71
C LEU A 255 4.96 -4.50 -24.97
N TYR A 256 4.42 -4.16 -26.14
CA TYR A 256 4.92 -4.70 -27.41
C TYR A 256 6.36 -4.25 -27.69
N ALA A 257 6.70 -2.98 -27.39
CA ALA A 257 8.07 -2.49 -27.55
C ALA A 257 9.06 -3.25 -26.65
N VAL A 258 8.72 -3.47 -25.38
CA VAL A 258 9.53 -4.29 -24.45
C VAL A 258 9.68 -5.72 -24.97
N LYS A 259 8.62 -6.31 -25.54
CA LYS A 259 8.64 -7.67 -26.08
C LYS A 259 9.58 -7.78 -27.28
N GLY A 260 9.53 -6.80 -28.17
CA GLY A 260 10.46 -6.69 -29.29
C GLY A 260 11.91 -6.64 -28.82
N ASN A 261 12.21 -5.87 -27.76
CA ASN A 261 13.57 -5.77 -27.21
C ASN A 261 14.06 -7.10 -26.64
N LEU A 262 13.21 -7.83 -25.92
CA LEU A 262 13.57 -9.16 -25.41
C LEU A 262 13.80 -10.18 -26.54
N MET A 263 12.99 -10.15 -27.60
CA MET A 263 13.18 -11.00 -28.78
C MET A 263 14.52 -10.68 -29.48
N GLU A 264 14.87 -9.40 -29.58
CA GLU A 264 16.15 -8.96 -30.15
C GLU A 264 17.34 -9.46 -29.31
N ARG A 265 17.28 -9.39 -27.98
CA ARG A 265 18.30 -9.97 -27.09
C ARG A 265 18.46 -11.48 -27.27
N LYS A 266 17.36 -12.17 -27.59
CA LYS A 266 17.35 -13.60 -27.95
C LYS A 266 17.76 -13.88 -29.41
N LYS A 267 18.15 -12.86 -30.16
CA LYS A 267 18.51 -12.91 -31.59
C LYS A 267 17.36 -13.32 -32.52
N ASP A 268 16.11 -13.25 -32.06
CA ASP A 268 14.92 -13.37 -32.90
C ASP A 268 14.60 -12.01 -33.53
N PHE A 269 15.40 -11.62 -34.52
CA PHE A 269 15.31 -10.31 -35.15
C PHE A 269 14.01 -10.12 -35.97
N GLU A 270 13.52 -11.17 -36.63
CA GLU A 270 12.27 -11.12 -37.38
C GLU A 270 11.06 -11.03 -36.45
N GLY A 271 11.04 -11.79 -35.35
CA GLY A 271 10.04 -11.68 -34.30
C GLY A 271 10.04 -10.31 -33.64
N ALA A 272 11.22 -9.77 -33.31
CA ALA A 272 11.38 -8.42 -32.77
C ALA A 272 10.79 -7.37 -33.72
N LYS A 273 11.17 -7.40 -34.99
CA LYS A 273 10.67 -6.48 -36.03
C LYS A 273 9.15 -6.52 -36.16
N LYS A 274 8.55 -7.72 -36.21
CA LYS A 274 7.08 -7.87 -36.25
C LYS A 274 6.42 -7.28 -35.00
N THR A 275 7.03 -7.49 -33.84
CA THR A 275 6.47 -7.04 -32.55
C THR A 275 6.57 -5.52 -32.38
N TYR A 276 7.70 -4.90 -32.76
CA TYR A 276 7.80 -3.44 -32.76
C TYR A 276 6.82 -2.79 -33.75
N LYS A 277 6.61 -3.39 -34.94
CA LYS A 277 5.56 -2.93 -35.85
C LYS A 277 4.18 -3.01 -35.22
N LYS A 278 3.92 -4.04 -34.42
CA LYS A 278 2.66 -4.14 -33.67
C LYS A 278 2.52 -3.01 -32.65
N ALA A 279 3.60 -2.63 -31.96
CA ALA A 279 3.59 -1.47 -31.06
C ALA A 279 3.20 -0.18 -31.82
N ILE A 280 3.73 0.03 -33.04
CA ILE A 280 3.38 1.18 -33.90
C ILE A 280 1.92 1.13 -34.38
N GLU A 281 1.39 -0.06 -34.67
CA GLU A 281 -0.03 -0.22 -35.03
C GLU A 281 -0.97 0.16 -33.87
N VAL A 282 -0.55 -0.15 -32.64
CA VAL A 282 -1.31 0.15 -31.42
C VAL A 282 -1.20 1.64 -31.06
N ASP A 283 0.01 2.21 -31.16
CA ASP A 283 0.26 3.64 -30.98
C ASP A 283 1.23 4.16 -32.06
N ALA A 284 0.69 4.95 -32.98
CA ALA A 284 1.42 5.53 -34.10
C ALA A 284 2.46 6.60 -33.68
N ASN A 285 2.51 6.97 -32.40
CA ASN A 285 3.52 7.87 -31.83
C ASN A 285 4.41 7.18 -30.79
N ASN A 286 4.45 5.84 -30.76
CA ASN A 286 5.31 5.11 -29.83
C ASN A 286 6.80 5.30 -30.19
N PHE A 287 7.48 6.18 -29.45
CA PHE A 287 8.89 6.50 -29.66
C PHE A 287 9.79 5.26 -29.61
N ASP A 288 9.65 4.44 -28.57
CA ASP A 288 10.52 3.27 -28.34
C ASP A 288 10.45 2.27 -29.49
N ALA A 289 9.26 2.04 -30.06
CA ALA A 289 9.10 1.13 -31.18
C ALA A 289 9.78 1.64 -32.45
N TYR A 290 9.64 2.94 -32.76
CA TYR A 290 10.33 3.56 -33.88
C TYR A 290 11.84 3.55 -33.69
N TYR A 291 12.32 3.99 -32.52
CA TYR A 291 13.74 4.01 -32.20
C TYR A 291 14.36 2.61 -32.31
N ASN A 292 13.74 1.61 -31.68
CA ASN A 292 14.27 0.25 -31.67
C ASN A 292 14.22 -0.44 -33.05
N LEU A 293 13.20 -0.17 -33.88
CA LEU A 293 13.20 -0.64 -35.28
C LEU A 293 14.32 -0.02 -36.10
N GLY A 294 14.57 1.28 -35.92
CA GLY A 294 15.70 1.97 -36.54
C GLY A 294 17.03 1.34 -36.15
N VAL A 295 17.23 1.11 -34.84
CA VAL A 295 18.45 0.47 -34.30
C VAL A 295 18.61 -0.94 -34.84
N LEU A 296 17.55 -1.76 -34.82
CA LEU A 296 17.57 -3.13 -35.32
C LEU A 296 18.02 -3.20 -36.79
N GLU A 297 17.39 -2.39 -37.66
CA GLU A 297 17.75 -2.34 -39.08
C GLU A 297 19.16 -1.78 -39.29
N TYR A 298 19.55 -0.74 -38.55
CA TYR A 298 20.90 -0.20 -38.63
C TYR A 298 21.96 -1.24 -38.25
N ASN A 299 21.73 -1.99 -37.18
CA ASN A 299 22.63 -3.03 -36.70
C ASN A 299 22.75 -4.19 -37.69
N GLN A 300 21.65 -4.60 -38.33
CA GLN A 300 21.69 -5.59 -39.43
C GLN A 300 22.58 -5.08 -40.59
N GLY A 301 22.41 -3.83 -41.00
CA GLY A 301 23.25 -3.22 -42.03
C GLY A 301 24.73 -3.14 -41.62
N ALA A 302 25.01 -2.77 -40.37
CA ALA A 302 26.36 -2.72 -39.82
C ALA A 302 27.01 -4.10 -39.75
N GLU A 303 26.28 -5.15 -39.38
CA GLU A 303 26.78 -6.52 -39.36
C GLU A 303 27.18 -6.99 -40.77
N VAL A 304 26.32 -6.75 -41.76
CA VAL A 304 26.58 -7.10 -43.17
C VAL A 304 27.81 -6.35 -43.70
N ASN A 305 27.93 -5.05 -43.42
CA ASN A 305 29.11 -4.26 -43.76
C ASN A 305 30.38 -4.77 -43.09
N ASN A 306 30.31 -5.14 -41.81
CA ASN A 306 31.45 -5.70 -41.07
C ASN A 306 31.89 -7.04 -41.64
N LYS A 307 30.95 -7.88 -42.14
CA LYS A 307 31.29 -9.11 -42.87
C LYS A 307 32.06 -8.80 -44.15
N ALA A 308 31.62 -7.81 -44.93
CA ALA A 308 32.32 -7.40 -46.15
C ALA A 308 33.73 -6.85 -45.87
N ALA A 309 33.87 -6.01 -44.83
CA ALA A 309 35.13 -5.36 -44.47
C ALA A 309 36.22 -6.33 -43.97
N LYS A 310 35.84 -7.52 -43.48
CA LYS A 310 36.76 -8.55 -42.99
C LYS A 310 37.19 -9.55 -44.06
N MET A 311 36.69 -9.43 -45.29
CA MET A 311 37.02 -10.36 -46.38
C MET A 311 38.44 -10.12 -46.92
N ASP A 312 39.11 -11.19 -47.34
CA ASP A 312 40.31 -11.05 -48.17
C ASP A 312 39.94 -10.45 -49.54
N TYR A 313 40.95 -9.93 -50.24
CA TYR A 313 40.75 -9.22 -51.51
C TYR A 313 40.02 -10.07 -52.57
N ALA A 314 40.38 -11.36 -52.69
CA ALA A 314 39.81 -12.24 -53.71
C ALA A 314 38.35 -12.58 -53.41
N THR A 315 38.00 -12.78 -52.13
CA THR A 315 36.62 -13.01 -51.69
C THR A 315 35.79 -11.72 -51.80
N TYR A 316 36.36 -10.57 -51.44
CA TYR A 316 35.69 -9.27 -51.55
C TYR A 316 35.33 -8.95 -53.01
N GLN A 317 36.22 -9.19 -53.97
CA GLN A 317 35.90 -8.96 -55.39
C GLN A 317 34.68 -9.77 -55.87
N LYS A 318 34.43 -10.95 -55.28
CA LYS A 318 33.31 -11.82 -55.65
C LYS A 318 32.00 -11.46 -54.95
N LYS A 319 32.05 -11.06 -53.68
CA LYS A 319 30.86 -10.93 -52.82
C LYS A 319 30.69 -9.59 -52.10
N GLY A 320 31.77 -8.83 -51.93
CA GLY A 320 31.81 -7.61 -51.12
C GLY A 320 30.81 -6.56 -51.57
N LYS A 321 30.77 -6.23 -52.87
CA LYS A 321 29.81 -5.26 -53.44
C LYS A 321 28.35 -5.66 -53.21
N THR A 322 28.03 -6.95 -53.24
CA THR A 322 26.68 -7.45 -52.98
C THR A 322 26.29 -7.25 -51.52
N LEU A 323 27.21 -7.54 -50.59
CA LEU A 323 26.99 -7.31 -49.17
C LEU A 323 26.88 -5.82 -48.85
N GLU A 324 27.70 -4.95 -49.45
CA GLU A 324 27.57 -3.50 -49.27
C GLU A 324 26.21 -2.99 -49.78
N ALA A 325 25.70 -3.51 -50.90
CA ALA A 325 24.37 -3.18 -51.39
C ALA A 325 23.27 -3.68 -50.45
N GLU A 326 23.43 -4.86 -49.85
CA GLU A 326 22.52 -5.41 -48.84
C GLU A 326 22.53 -4.55 -47.55
N ALA A 327 23.72 -4.20 -47.04
CA ALA A 327 23.87 -3.29 -45.91
C ALA A 327 23.20 -1.93 -46.16
N LYS A 328 23.34 -1.40 -47.38
CA LYS A 328 22.68 -0.14 -47.77
C LYS A 328 21.15 -0.24 -47.71
N LYS A 329 20.54 -1.38 -48.07
CA LYS A 329 19.09 -1.58 -47.95
C LYS A 329 18.63 -1.51 -46.49
N HIS A 330 19.39 -2.09 -45.57
CA HIS A 330 19.10 -2.02 -44.15
C HIS A 330 19.17 -0.57 -43.62
N TYR A 331 20.19 0.20 -44.00
CA TYR A 331 20.24 1.63 -43.63
C TYR A 331 19.09 2.45 -44.22
N GLN A 332 18.67 2.13 -45.46
CA GLN A 332 17.49 2.76 -46.07
C GLN A 332 16.21 2.40 -45.30
N SER A 333 16.11 1.16 -44.80
CA SER A 333 14.99 0.69 -43.97
C SER A 333 14.98 1.37 -42.59
N ALA A 334 16.15 1.56 -41.97
CA ALA A 334 16.30 2.20 -40.66
C ALA A 334 15.90 3.68 -40.66
N LEU A 335 16.23 4.40 -41.75
CA LEU A 335 16.06 5.84 -41.88
C LEU A 335 14.66 6.36 -41.51
N PRO A 336 13.55 5.90 -42.12
CA PRO A 336 12.22 6.44 -41.83
C PRO A 336 11.81 6.21 -40.36
N TYR A 337 12.29 5.15 -39.71
CA TYR A 337 12.00 4.92 -38.31
C TYR A 337 12.73 5.92 -37.41
N PHE A 338 14.00 6.22 -37.68
CA PHE A 338 14.73 7.25 -36.94
C PHE A 338 14.20 8.67 -37.23
N GLU A 339 13.82 8.98 -38.47
CA GLU A 339 13.19 10.27 -38.81
C GLU A 339 11.88 10.45 -38.03
N LYS A 340 11.08 9.38 -37.90
CA LYS A 340 9.84 9.40 -37.11
C LYS A 340 10.09 9.47 -35.61
N ALA A 341 11.08 8.73 -35.07
CA ALA A 341 11.49 8.83 -33.67
C ALA A 341 11.92 10.27 -33.33
N HIS A 342 12.71 10.90 -34.20
CA HIS A 342 13.14 12.30 -34.05
C HIS A 342 11.97 13.28 -34.15
N GLN A 343 10.98 13.00 -34.99
CA GLN A 343 9.76 13.81 -35.04
C GLN A 343 8.99 13.75 -33.71
N ILE A 344 8.94 12.56 -33.06
CA ILE A 344 8.23 12.36 -31.79
C ILE A 344 9.00 12.97 -30.62
N GLN A 345 10.32 12.77 -30.57
CA GLN A 345 11.20 13.35 -29.55
C GLN A 345 12.38 14.08 -30.21
N PRO A 346 12.22 15.36 -30.56
CA PRO A 346 13.24 16.12 -31.29
C PRO A 346 14.53 16.36 -30.53
N GLU A 347 14.52 16.26 -29.20
CA GLU A 347 15.68 16.53 -28.33
C GLU A 347 16.42 15.25 -27.92
N ASP A 348 15.98 14.07 -28.38
CA ASP A 348 16.65 12.81 -28.05
C ASP A 348 17.99 12.69 -28.78
N LYS A 349 19.07 12.86 -28.01
CA LYS A 349 20.45 12.86 -28.54
C LYS A 349 20.82 11.52 -29.16
N ALA A 350 20.32 10.40 -28.63
CA ALA A 350 20.63 9.08 -29.16
C ALA A 350 20.04 8.90 -30.58
N THR A 351 18.80 9.33 -30.78
CA THR A 351 18.14 9.34 -32.09
C THR A 351 18.87 10.26 -33.07
N MET A 352 19.24 11.47 -32.66
CA MET A 352 20.02 12.37 -33.51
C MET A 352 21.36 11.75 -33.93
N GLN A 353 22.08 11.09 -33.02
CA GLN A 353 23.35 10.41 -33.34
C GLN A 353 23.14 9.29 -34.35
N ASN A 354 22.10 8.47 -34.16
CA ASN A 354 21.75 7.42 -35.10
C ASN A 354 21.33 7.96 -36.48
N LEU A 355 20.64 9.10 -36.54
CA LEU A 355 20.33 9.79 -37.80
C LEU A 355 21.59 10.25 -38.52
N VAL A 356 22.54 10.89 -37.81
CA VAL A 356 23.84 11.29 -38.39
C VAL A 356 24.56 10.08 -38.99
N ASN A 357 24.58 8.96 -38.25
CA ASN A 357 25.21 7.72 -38.69
C ASN A 357 24.53 7.16 -39.95
N VAL A 358 23.21 7.03 -39.95
CA VAL A 358 22.44 6.55 -41.11
C VAL A 358 22.61 7.46 -42.32
N TYR A 359 22.49 8.78 -42.16
CA TYR A 359 22.69 9.73 -43.26
C TYR A 359 24.10 9.62 -43.84
N THR A 360 25.13 9.49 -43.01
CA THR A 360 26.51 9.30 -43.44
C THR A 360 26.66 8.01 -44.26
N ARG A 361 26.11 6.89 -43.78
CA ARG A 361 26.15 5.59 -44.49
C ARG A 361 25.39 5.61 -45.81
N LEU A 362 24.36 6.45 -45.92
CA LEU A 362 23.58 6.64 -47.15
C LEU A 362 24.15 7.72 -48.08
N GLY A 363 25.21 8.43 -47.68
CA GLY A 363 25.82 9.52 -48.44
C GLY A 363 25.03 10.85 -48.40
N ARG A 364 24.04 10.98 -47.51
CA ARG A 364 23.23 12.19 -47.31
C ARG A 364 23.96 13.21 -46.42
N LYS A 365 25.11 13.72 -46.89
CA LYS A 365 26.02 14.58 -46.10
C LYS A 365 25.36 15.83 -45.53
N SER A 366 24.60 16.56 -46.35
CA SER A 366 23.91 17.78 -45.93
C SER A 366 22.90 17.54 -44.81
N ASP A 367 22.23 16.38 -44.80
CA ASP A 367 21.27 16.03 -43.76
C ASP A 367 21.98 15.60 -42.46
N ALA A 368 23.11 14.89 -42.57
CA ALA A 368 23.97 14.57 -41.43
C ALA A 368 24.52 15.84 -40.75
N GLU A 369 25.00 16.81 -41.54
CA GLU A 369 25.50 18.09 -41.02
C GLU A 369 24.41 18.90 -40.29
N LYS A 370 23.18 18.91 -40.82
CA LYS A 370 22.04 19.58 -40.18
C LYS A 370 21.72 18.99 -38.80
N ILE A 371 21.63 17.66 -38.70
CA ILE A 371 21.35 17.00 -37.41
C ILE A 371 22.54 17.16 -36.45
N SER A 372 23.77 17.04 -36.95
CA SER A 372 24.98 17.27 -36.14
C SER A 372 25.02 18.69 -35.54
N ALA A 373 24.59 19.71 -36.30
CA ALA A 373 24.48 21.07 -35.79
C ALA A 373 23.37 21.24 -34.72
N GLN A 374 22.33 20.41 -34.74
CA GLN A 374 21.30 20.39 -33.66
C GLN A 374 21.87 19.75 -32.39
N LEU A 375 22.61 18.65 -32.53
CA LEU A 375 23.27 17.92 -31.43
C LEU A 375 24.25 18.75 -30.59
N ASN A 376 24.86 19.76 -31.21
CA ASN A 376 25.90 20.62 -30.62
C ASN A 376 25.36 21.94 -30.04
N LYS A 377 24.05 22.16 -30.08
CA LYS A 377 23.36 23.24 -29.36
C LYS A 377 22.94 22.75 -27.99
#